data_AF-A0A7W6HPY5-F1
#
_entry.id   AF-A0A7W6HPY5-F1
#
_cell.length_a   1.000
_cell.length_b   1.000
_cell.length_c   1.000
_cell.angle_alpha   90.00
_cell.angle_beta   90.00
_cell.angle_gamma   90.00
#
_symmetry.space_group_name_H-M   'P 1'
#
loop_
_entity.id
_entity.type
_entity.pdbx_description
1 polymer ?
#
loop_
_entity_poly.entity_id
_entity_poly.type
_entity_poly.pdbx_seq_one_letter_code
_entity_poly.pdbx_strand_id
1 'polypeptide(L)'
;MTTRFKSVGWALRASGLCLPALVLMAGVAVSEPASVVSRRIEQFTSDPDQRIFGKLEFLGGLDLSSSNSLFGAWSSIRFRPDGKHFIGVLDTGDWISGSILRDDKGRLSGLAEVSLSPMLDRQGNSRTPKRMMDAESLAIRDDKIYVGFEERHRIDQYPLDGFETAKPERSLPLPFSKKVLGSNRSLEMLTASPADGPLDGGLVTVTEESLDEDGNLYAGVVDGPQMGGFKVVRKDDFDVTDGAWLPDGDLLLLERRFKFPSGFGMRIVRVKGETIKPGALVDGEVLLEASQASQIDNMEGLDVIDMGDGDLRVILVSDDNHFLLQRTLMLEFRLLP
;
A
#
# COMPACT_ATOMS: atom_id res chain seq x y z
N MET A 1 -30.03 -85.17 -28.20
CA MET A 1 -31.17 -84.26 -27.98
C MET A 1 -30.62 -83.03 -27.28
N THR A 2 -30.21 -82.03 -28.07
CA THR A 2 -29.40 -80.89 -27.64
C THR A 2 -30.14 -79.60 -27.96
N THR A 3 -30.38 -78.82 -26.91
CA THR A 3 -31.19 -77.60 -26.86
C THR A 3 -30.42 -76.41 -27.43
N ARG A 4 -31.04 -75.65 -28.34
CA ARG A 4 -30.51 -74.39 -28.88
C ARG A 4 -30.64 -73.25 -27.86
N PHE A 5 -29.55 -72.61 -27.49
CA PHE A 5 -29.54 -71.30 -26.84
C PHE A 5 -29.35 -70.20 -27.90
N LYS A 6 -30.24 -69.19 -27.89
CA LYS A 6 -30.13 -67.97 -28.71
C LYS A 6 -29.27 -66.96 -27.96
N SER A 7 -28.25 -66.44 -28.63
CA SER A 7 -27.41 -65.33 -28.16
C SER A 7 -28.15 -64.00 -28.33
N VAL A 8 -28.13 -63.16 -27.29
CA VAL A 8 -28.57 -61.76 -27.32
C VAL A 8 -27.31 -60.90 -27.29
N GLY A 9 -27.02 -60.20 -28.39
CA GLY A 9 -25.93 -59.24 -28.48
C GLY A 9 -26.31 -57.91 -27.83
N TRP A 10 -25.47 -57.41 -26.93
CA TRP A 10 -25.60 -56.08 -26.34
C TRP A 10 -24.78 -55.10 -27.18
N ALA A 11 -25.46 -54.11 -27.78
CA ALA A 11 -24.80 -53.00 -28.46
C ALA A 11 -24.39 -51.93 -27.43
N LEU A 12 -23.08 -51.72 -27.24
CA LEU A 12 -22.58 -50.56 -26.50
C LEU A 12 -22.79 -49.30 -27.35
N ARG A 13 -23.67 -48.40 -26.89
CA ARG A 13 -23.72 -47.01 -27.37
C ARG A 13 -22.66 -46.20 -26.64
N ALA A 14 -21.58 -45.83 -27.33
CA ALA A 14 -20.64 -44.82 -26.85
C ALA A 14 -21.36 -43.46 -26.83
N SER A 15 -21.68 -42.98 -25.62
CA SER A 15 -22.20 -41.63 -25.42
C SER A 15 -21.01 -40.70 -25.29
N GLY A 16 -20.71 -39.93 -26.33
CA GLY A 16 -19.69 -38.88 -26.27
C GLY A 16 -20.13 -37.79 -25.29
N LEU A 17 -19.44 -37.68 -24.15
CA LEU A 17 -19.55 -36.50 -23.30
C LEU A 17 -18.85 -35.33 -24.01
N CYS A 18 -19.64 -34.45 -24.63
CA CYS A 18 -19.19 -33.07 -24.86
C CYS A 18 -19.14 -32.38 -23.50
N LEU A 19 -17.95 -32.28 -22.91
CA LEU A 19 -17.68 -31.30 -21.86
C LEU A 19 -17.78 -29.90 -22.48
N PRO A 20 -18.65 -29.00 -21.99
CA PRO A 20 -18.62 -27.63 -22.46
C PRO A 20 -17.29 -27.02 -22.05
N ALA A 21 -16.51 -26.55 -23.03
CA ALA A 21 -15.35 -25.72 -22.76
C ALA A 21 -15.86 -24.44 -22.09
N LEU A 22 -15.65 -24.33 -20.78
CA LEU A 22 -15.90 -23.10 -20.04
C LEU A 22 -14.86 -22.08 -20.53
N VAL A 23 -15.24 -21.25 -21.49
CA VAL A 23 -14.43 -20.09 -21.87
C VAL A 23 -14.46 -19.13 -20.70
N LEU A 24 -13.41 -19.13 -19.88
CA LEU A 24 -13.13 -18.02 -18.95
C LEU A 24 -12.89 -16.79 -19.82
N MET A 25 -13.92 -15.97 -19.99
CA MET A 25 -13.78 -14.63 -20.52
C MET A 25 -12.90 -13.86 -19.53
N ALA A 26 -11.68 -13.50 -19.96
CA ALA A 26 -10.86 -12.55 -19.23
C ALA A 26 -11.70 -11.28 -19.02
N GLY A 27 -11.94 -10.90 -17.77
CA GLY A 27 -12.59 -9.64 -17.46
C GLY A 27 -11.74 -8.50 -18.03
N VAL A 28 -12.36 -7.56 -18.73
CA VAL A 28 -11.70 -6.30 -19.08
C VAL A 28 -11.50 -5.53 -17.77
N ALA A 29 -10.31 -5.00 -17.51
CA ALA A 29 -10.15 -3.99 -16.45
C ALA A 29 -10.89 -2.74 -16.91
N VAL A 30 -11.96 -2.40 -16.20
CA VAL A 30 -12.74 -1.19 -16.46
C VAL A 30 -12.48 -0.25 -15.30
N SER A 31 -12.04 0.96 -15.62
CA SER A 31 -11.90 2.03 -14.64
C SER A 31 -13.30 2.57 -14.32
N GLU A 32 -13.66 2.57 -13.05
CA GLU A 32 -14.96 2.99 -12.54
C GLU A 32 -14.83 4.30 -11.78
N PRO A 33 -15.51 5.38 -12.20
CA PRO A 33 -15.52 6.60 -11.43
C PRO A 33 -16.22 6.38 -10.08
N ALA A 34 -15.66 6.96 -9.02
CA ALA A 34 -16.20 6.90 -7.68
C ALA A 34 -16.60 8.29 -7.18
N SER A 35 -17.86 8.42 -6.77
CA SER A 35 -18.31 9.62 -6.06
C SER A 35 -17.92 9.50 -4.58
N VAL A 36 -16.94 10.29 -4.16
CA VAL A 36 -16.47 10.31 -2.77
C VAL A 36 -17.10 11.47 -2.01
N VAL A 37 -17.77 11.15 -0.90
CA VAL A 37 -18.24 12.12 0.08
C VAL A 37 -17.13 12.35 1.10
N SER A 38 -16.78 13.60 1.31
CA SER A 38 -15.74 13.99 2.27
C SER A 38 -16.32 14.83 3.40
N ARG A 39 -16.14 14.39 4.64
CA ARG A 39 -16.39 15.19 5.83
C ARG A 39 -15.06 15.68 6.39
N ARG A 40 -14.93 16.99 6.60
CA ARG A 40 -13.69 17.57 7.13
C ARG A 40 -13.49 17.22 8.61
N ILE A 41 -12.22 16.98 8.95
CA ILE A 41 -11.72 16.80 10.31
C ILE A 41 -10.89 18.05 10.64
N GLU A 42 -11.39 18.87 11.55
CA GLU A 42 -10.75 20.16 11.88
C GLU A 42 -9.82 20.09 13.09
N GLN A 43 -9.90 19.02 13.87
CA GLN A 43 -9.19 18.83 15.13
C GLN A 43 -8.65 17.40 15.17
N PHE A 44 -7.40 17.22 15.61
CA PHE A 44 -6.79 15.90 15.68
C PHE A 44 -7.11 15.19 17.00
N THR A 45 -7.29 15.92 18.10
CA THR A 45 -7.70 15.38 19.40
C THR A 45 -8.98 16.05 19.88
N SER A 46 -9.45 15.71 21.08
CA SER A 46 -10.57 16.41 21.71
C SER A 46 -10.24 17.85 22.13
N ASP A 47 -8.95 18.22 22.17
CA ASP A 47 -8.51 19.58 22.45
C ASP A 47 -8.44 20.38 21.13
N PRO A 48 -9.36 21.34 20.89
CA PRO A 48 -9.43 22.08 19.64
C PRO A 48 -8.24 23.02 19.40
N ASP A 49 -7.55 23.41 20.49
CA ASP A 49 -6.43 24.35 20.46
C ASP A 49 -5.08 23.64 20.27
N GLN A 50 -5.04 22.32 20.51
CA GLN A 50 -3.85 21.51 20.27
C GLN A 50 -3.64 21.27 18.78
N ARG A 51 -2.66 21.97 18.19
CA ARG A 51 -2.26 21.83 16.78
C ARG A 51 -0.95 21.10 16.57
N ILE A 52 -0.04 21.15 17.54
CA ILE A 52 1.31 20.59 17.43
C ILE A 52 1.40 19.30 18.23
N PHE A 53 1.91 18.26 17.58
CA PHE A 53 2.07 16.91 18.08
C PHE A 53 3.50 16.45 17.79
N GLY A 54 4.39 16.66 18.76
CA GLY A 54 5.83 16.47 18.55
C GLY A 54 6.37 17.44 17.48
N LYS A 55 6.87 16.89 16.38
CA LYS A 55 7.43 17.62 15.23
C LYS A 55 6.43 17.84 14.09
N LEU A 56 5.15 17.54 14.30
CA LEU A 56 4.11 17.69 13.28
C LEU A 56 2.99 18.64 13.74
N GLU A 57 2.59 19.55 12.87
CA GLU A 57 1.43 20.43 13.04
C GLU A 57 0.25 19.89 12.24
N PHE A 58 -0.88 19.60 12.89
CA PHE A 58 -2.09 19.11 12.22
C PHE A 58 -2.82 20.25 11.48
N LEU A 59 -2.98 20.10 10.17
CA LEU A 59 -3.63 21.10 9.31
C LEU A 59 -5.11 20.80 9.07
N GLY A 60 -5.48 19.52 9.14
CA GLY A 60 -6.81 19.03 8.91
C GLY A 60 -6.81 17.61 8.36
N GLY A 61 -7.99 17.09 8.08
CA GLY A 61 -8.15 15.81 7.41
C GLY A 61 -9.53 15.64 6.81
N LEU A 62 -9.75 14.50 6.19
CA LEU A 62 -11.00 14.08 5.59
C LEU A 62 -11.38 12.70 6.13
N ASP A 63 -12.66 12.55 6.47
CA ASP A 63 -13.35 11.29 6.63
C ASP A 63 -14.08 11.00 5.32
N LEU A 64 -13.68 9.93 4.65
CA LEU A 64 -14.05 9.62 3.28
C LEU A 64 -15.02 8.44 3.24
N SER A 65 -16.04 8.56 2.40
CA SER A 65 -16.95 7.44 2.12
C SER A 65 -17.41 7.48 0.67
N SER A 66 -17.72 6.30 0.12
CA SER A 66 -18.22 6.13 -1.23
C SER A 66 -19.23 4.99 -1.25
N SER A 67 -20.21 5.06 -2.14
CA SER A 67 -21.11 3.94 -2.41
C SER A 67 -20.52 2.95 -3.43
N ASN A 68 -19.36 3.25 -4.02
CA ASN A 68 -18.65 2.31 -4.88
C ASN A 68 -18.09 1.18 -4.00
N SER A 69 -18.40 -0.07 -4.34
CA SER A 69 -18.00 -1.25 -3.55
C SER A 69 -16.51 -1.56 -3.59
N LEU A 70 -15.75 -0.96 -4.51
CA LEU A 70 -14.28 -1.06 -4.56
C LEU A 70 -13.59 -0.03 -3.66
N PHE A 71 -14.32 0.95 -3.13
CA PHE A 71 -13.71 2.00 -2.32
C PHE A 71 -13.59 1.57 -0.86
N GLY A 72 -12.38 1.66 -0.31
CA GLY A 72 -11.98 1.20 1.03
C GLY A 72 -10.60 0.55 0.94
N ALA A 73 -10.18 -0.23 1.92
CA ALA A 73 -9.01 -1.13 1.77
C ALA A 73 -7.66 -0.49 1.42
N TRP A 74 -7.40 0.77 1.78
CA TRP A 74 -6.18 1.48 1.35
C TRP A 74 -4.92 0.89 1.97
N SER A 75 -4.00 0.36 1.17
CA SER A 75 -2.70 -0.09 1.68
C SER A 75 -1.59 0.96 1.47
N SER A 76 -1.58 1.70 0.36
CA SER A 76 -0.55 2.71 0.11
C SER A 76 -1.00 3.82 -0.85
N ILE A 77 -0.33 4.97 -0.81
CA ILE A 77 -0.61 6.17 -1.61
C ILE A 77 0.68 6.87 -2.03
N ARG A 78 0.78 7.33 -3.28
CA ARG A 78 1.85 8.20 -3.78
C ARG A 78 1.29 9.35 -4.59
N PHE A 79 1.73 10.58 -4.29
CA PHE A 79 1.40 11.78 -5.03
C PHE A 79 2.27 11.92 -6.27
N ARG A 80 1.68 12.56 -7.29
CA ARG A 80 2.37 12.99 -8.49
C ARG A 80 3.19 14.25 -8.18
N PRO A 81 4.20 14.61 -9.01
CA PRO A 81 5.03 15.79 -8.77
C PRO A 81 4.29 17.13 -8.67
N ASP A 82 3.02 17.19 -9.07
CA ASP A 82 2.18 18.38 -8.90
C ASP A 82 1.61 18.57 -7.49
N GLY A 83 1.82 17.60 -6.58
CA GLY A 83 1.34 17.63 -5.20
C GLY A 83 -0.19 17.60 -5.07
N LYS A 84 -0.91 17.28 -6.16
CA LYS A 84 -2.36 17.32 -6.22
C LYS A 84 -2.95 15.96 -6.59
N HIS A 85 -2.41 15.30 -7.60
CA HIS A 85 -2.91 14.01 -8.05
C HIS A 85 -2.21 12.90 -7.27
N PHE A 86 -2.90 11.80 -7.03
CA PHE A 86 -2.35 10.64 -6.35
C PHE A 86 -2.72 9.34 -7.08
N ILE A 87 -1.91 8.32 -6.82
CA ILE A 87 -2.17 6.92 -7.13
C ILE A 87 -2.03 6.16 -5.83
N GLY A 88 -2.92 5.22 -5.56
CA GLY A 88 -2.86 4.31 -4.43
C GLY A 88 -3.17 2.88 -4.88
N VAL A 89 -2.93 1.95 -3.96
CA VAL A 89 -3.29 0.54 -4.10
C VAL A 89 -4.17 0.13 -2.93
N LEU A 90 -5.08 -0.79 -3.22
CA LEU A 90 -5.97 -1.38 -2.23
C LEU A 90 -5.60 -2.85 -2.00
N ASP A 91 -5.80 -3.35 -0.79
CA ASP A 91 -5.54 -4.75 -0.41
C ASP A 91 -6.31 -5.76 -1.29
N THR A 92 -7.39 -5.32 -1.94
CA THR A 92 -8.20 -6.13 -2.85
C THR A 92 -7.53 -6.39 -4.21
N GLY A 93 -6.39 -5.76 -4.48
CA GLY A 93 -5.71 -5.80 -5.78
C GLY A 93 -6.33 -4.84 -6.80
N ASP A 94 -6.80 -3.69 -6.31
CA ASP A 94 -7.34 -2.61 -7.10
C ASP A 94 -6.43 -1.37 -7.03
N TRP A 95 -6.37 -0.63 -8.13
CA TRP A 95 -5.84 0.71 -8.16
C TRP A 95 -6.89 1.71 -7.68
N ILE A 96 -6.44 2.76 -6.99
CA ILE A 96 -7.20 3.98 -6.79
C ILE A 96 -6.39 5.18 -7.31
N SER A 97 -7.02 6.10 -8.02
CA SER A 97 -6.40 7.37 -8.41
C SER A 97 -7.38 8.52 -8.25
N GLY A 98 -6.87 9.74 -8.19
CA GLY A 98 -7.70 10.95 -8.09
C GLY A 98 -6.88 12.18 -7.79
N SER A 99 -7.55 13.24 -7.34
CA SER A 99 -6.90 14.47 -6.89
C SER A 99 -7.46 14.98 -5.58
N ILE A 100 -6.59 15.57 -4.76
CA ILE A 100 -7.02 16.30 -3.57
C ILE A 100 -7.56 17.68 -3.95
N LEU A 101 -8.56 18.13 -3.21
CA LEU A 101 -9.07 19.50 -3.23
C LEU A 101 -8.62 20.21 -1.95
N ARG A 102 -8.29 21.50 -2.07
CA ARG A 102 -7.97 22.38 -0.94
C ARG A 102 -8.94 23.55 -0.88
N ASP A 103 -9.24 24.01 0.33
CA ASP A 103 -9.99 25.24 0.55
C ASP A 103 -9.12 26.49 0.36
N ASP A 104 -9.74 27.66 0.49
CA ASP A 104 -9.13 28.98 0.32
C ASP A 104 -7.96 29.23 1.29
N LYS A 105 -7.84 28.42 2.35
CA LYS A 105 -6.77 28.46 3.35
C LYS A 105 -5.71 27.38 3.12
N GLY A 106 -5.80 26.64 2.00
CA GLY A 106 -4.88 25.59 1.62
C GLY A 106 -5.09 24.27 2.36
N ARG A 107 -6.18 24.07 3.11
CA ARG A 107 -6.43 22.81 3.86
C ARG A 107 -7.23 21.84 3.02
N LEU A 108 -7.04 20.53 3.22
CA LEU A 108 -7.85 19.50 2.56
C LEU A 108 -9.36 19.80 2.69
N SER A 109 -10.06 19.71 1.56
CA SER A 109 -11.50 19.98 1.49
C SER A 109 -12.34 18.86 0.88
N GLY A 110 -11.71 17.93 0.15
CA GLY A 110 -12.36 16.80 -0.49
C GLY A 110 -11.45 16.11 -1.50
N LEU A 111 -11.98 15.11 -2.20
CA LEU A 111 -11.34 14.47 -3.35
C LEU A 111 -12.13 14.75 -4.64
N ALA A 112 -11.45 14.75 -5.77
CA ALA A 112 -12.05 14.87 -7.10
C ALA A 112 -11.48 13.81 -8.05
N GLU A 113 -12.23 13.52 -9.12
CA GLU A 113 -11.78 12.64 -10.21
C GLU A 113 -11.32 11.26 -9.73
N VAL A 114 -11.95 10.77 -8.64
CA VAL A 114 -11.58 9.48 -8.07
C VAL A 114 -12.01 8.37 -9.02
N SER A 115 -11.06 7.49 -9.35
CA SER A 115 -11.28 6.32 -10.19
C SER A 115 -10.70 5.09 -9.54
N LEU A 116 -11.42 3.97 -9.66
CA LEU A 116 -11.04 2.67 -9.15
C LEU A 116 -10.90 1.72 -10.33
N SER A 117 -9.86 0.88 -10.36
CA SER A 117 -9.71 -0.11 -11.43
C SER A 117 -8.97 -1.35 -10.96
N PRO A 118 -9.47 -2.56 -11.27
CA PRO A 118 -8.77 -3.79 -10.89
C PRO A 118 -7.42 -3.90 -11.59
N MET A 119 -6.40 -4.30 -10.84
CA MET A 119 -5.09 -4.56 -11.40
C MET A 119 -5.13 -5.77 -12.32
N LEU A 120 -4.39 -5.73 -13.42
CA LEU A 120 -4.21 -6.89 -14.28
C LEU A 120 -3.04 -7.75 -13.81
N ASP A 121 -3.27 -9.06 -13.70
CA ASP A 121 -2.18 -10.00 -13.47
C ASP A 121 -1.27 -10.16 -14.71
N ARG A 122 -0.21 -10.96 -14.59
CA ARG A 122 0.71 -11.30 -15.69
C ARG A 122 0.03 -11.91 -16.92
N GLN A 123 -1.10 -12.57 -16.74
CA GLN A 123 -1.87 -13.17 -17.81
C GLN A 123 -2.83 -12.14 -18.44
N GLY A 124 -3.09 -11.01 -17.76
CA GLY A 124 -4.04 -9.98 -18.17
C GLY A 124 -5.43 -10.18 -17.60
N ASN A 125 -5.58 -10.97 -16.54
CA ASN A 125 -6.87 -11.13 -15.88
C ASN A 125 -7.07 -10.04 -14.83
N SER A 126 -8.26 -9.44 -14.81
CA SER A 126 -8.70 -8.52 -13.76
C SER A 126 -9.49 -9.19 -12.63
N ARG A 127 -9.78 -10.50 -12.75
CA ARG A 127 -10.58 -11.28 -11.78
C ARG A 127 -9.73 -12.34 -11.11
N THR A 128 -8.58 -11.91 -10.62
CA THR A 128 -7.63 -12.80 -9.97
C THR A 128 -7.96 -12.85 -8.48
N PRO A 129 -7.91 -14.03 -7.82
CA PRO A 129 -8.22 -14.12 -6.39
C PRO A 129 -7.36 -13.17 -5.55
N LYS A 130 -7.94 -12.55 -4.50
CA LYS A 130 -7.26 -11.59 -3.60
C LYS A 130 -5.84 -12.03 -3.22
N ARG A 131 -5.68 -13.26 -2.71
CA ARG A 131 -4.37 -13.87 -2.38
C ARG A 131 -3.26 -13.84 -3.45
N MET A 132 -3.58 -13.53 -4.70
CA MET A 132 -2.61 -13.42 -5.78
C MET A 132 -2.29 -11.95 -6.12
N MET A 133 -3.16 -11.03 -5.72
CA MET A 133 -3.14 -9.60 -6.01
C MET A 133 -3.22 -8.73 -4.74
N ASP A 134 -2.98 -9.33 -3.56
CA ASP A 134 -2.95 -8.66 -2.25
C ASP A 134 -1.83 -7.62 -2.27
N ALA A 135 -2.18 -6.36 -2.53
CA ALA A 135 -1.25 -5.28 -2.86
C ALA A 135 -1.07 -4.40 -1.63
N GLU A 136 0.13 -4.39 -1.07
CA GLU A 136 0.38 -3.75 0.23
C GLU A 136 1.15 -2.44 0.12
N SER A 137 1.97 -2.28 -0.91
CA SER A 137 2.88 -1.14 -0.99
C SER A 137 3.08 -0.61 -2.40
N LEU A 138 3.38 0.69 -2.51
CA LEU A 138 3.45 1.40 -3.78
C LEU A 138 4.63 2.38 -3.83
N ALA A 139 5.46 2.28 -4.86
CA ALA A 139 6.45 3.32 -5.20
C ALA A 139 6.25 3.84 -6.61
N ILE A 140 6.55 5.12 -6.82
CA ILE A 140 6.67 5.74 -8.15
C ILE A 140 8.12 6.18 -8.32
N ARG A 141 8.74 5.81 -9.44
CA ARG A 141 10.07 6.29 -9.85
C ARG A 141 10.11 6.38 -11.36
N ASP A 142 10.52 7.53 -11.88
CA ASP A 142 10.54 7.84 -13.30
C ASP A 142 9.17 7.58 -13.98
N ASP A 143 9.16 6.79 -15.06
CA ASP A 143 7.97 6.40 -15.82
C ASP A 143 7.35 5.08 -15.32
N LYS A 144 7.67 4.65 -14.08
CA LYS A 144 7.26 3.35 -13.53
C LYS A 144 6.55 3.46 -12.19
N ILE A 145 5.66 2.49 -11.99
CA ILE A 145 5.02 2.18 -10.71
C ILE A 145 5.55 0.81 -10.25
N TYR A 146 5.83 0.68 -8.97
CA TYR A 146 6.23 -0.58 -8.34
C TYR A 146 5.26 -0.92 -7.24
N VAL A 147 4.77 -2.17 -7.24
CA VAL A 147 3.80 -2.64 -6.26
C VAL A 147 4.33 -3.86 -5.55
N GLY A 148 4.40 -3.81 -4.22
CA GLY A 148 4.66 -4.95 -3.36
C GLY A 148 3.37 -5.73 -3.13
N PHE A 149 3.45 -7.06 -3.25
CA PHE A 149 2.33 -7.95 -3.00
C PHE A 149 2.64 -8.95 -1.89
N GLU A 150 1.64 -9.32 -1.10
CA GLU A 150 1.70 -10.42 -0.14
C GLU A 150 1.04 -11.71 -0.65
N GLU A 151 1.09 -12.76 0.17
CA GLU A 151 0.81 -14.18 -0.12
C GLU A 151 1.65 -14.78 -1.27
N ARG A 152 1.59 -14.17 -2.45
CA ARG A 152 2.51 -14.36 -3.57
C ARG A 152 3.56 -13.25 -3.57
N HIS A 153 4.44 -13.27 -2.57
CA HIS A 153 5.48 -12.26 -2.34
C HIS A 153 6.29 -11.93 -3.59
N ARG A 154 6.16 -10.68 -4.04
CA ARG A 154 6.88 -10.12 -5.19
C ARG A 154 6.76 -8.60 -5.17
N ILE A 155 7.66 -7.96 -5.89
CA ILE A 155 7.51 -6.57 -6.31
C ILE A 155 7.35 -6.59 -7.82
N ASP A 156 6.21 -6.10 -8.33
CA ASP A 156 5.96 -6.00 -9.77
C ASP A 156 6.08 -4.57 -10.25
N GLN A 157 6.64 -4.40 -11.45
CA GLN A 157 6.79 -3.11 -12.12
C GLN A 157 5.68 -2.95 -13.17
N TYR A 158 4.99 -1.81 -13.17
CA TYR A 158 4.00 -1.38 -14.14
C TYR A 158 4.47 -0.08 -14.84
N PRO A 159 4.02 0.21 -16.07
CA PRO A 159 4.18 1.54 -16.62
C PRO A 159 3.37 2.54 -15.79
N LEU A 160 3.85 3.77 -15.69
CA LEU A 160 3.12 4.85 -15.03
C LEU A 160 1.96 5.37 -15.89
N ASP A 161 2.21 5.51 -17.19
CA ASP A 161 1.18 5.92 -18.13
C ASP A 161 0.32 4.70 -18.54
N GLY A 162 -0.99 4.80 -18.35
CA GLY A 162 -1.95 3.74 -18.70
C GLY A 162 -1.91 2.52 -17.78
N PHE A 163 -1.38 2.68 -16.56
CA PHE A 163 -1.23 1.63 -15.55
C PHE A 163 -2.54 0.88 -15.24
N GLU A 164 -3.68 1.56 -15.35
CA GLU A 164 -5.03 1.04 -15.09
C GLU A 164 -5.42 -0.13 -16.00
N THR A 165 -4.77 -0.24 -17.16
CA THR A 165 -5.01 -1.31 -18.15
C THR A 165 -3.76 -2.11 -18.48
N ALA A 166 -2.66 -1.85 -17.79
CA ALA A 166 -1.38 -2.48 -18.04
C ALA A 166 -1.20 -3.78 -17.25
N LYS A 167 -0.52 -4.74 -17.87
CA LYS A 167 0.04 -5.90 -17.16
C LYS A 167 1.38 -5.50 -16.52
N PRO A 168 1.85 -6.20 -15.48
CA PRO A 168 3.19 -5.97 -14.98
C PRO A 168 4.23 -6.31 -16.06
N GLU A 169 5.19 -5.40 -16.28
CA GLU A 169 6.28 -5.55 -17.24
C GLU A 169 7.28 -6.62 -16.78
N ARG A 170 7.55 -6.67 -15.46
CA ARG A 170 8.47 -7.64 -14.83
C ARG A 170 8.24 -7.74 -13.32
N SER A 171 8.82 -8.75 -12.68
CA SER A 171 9.06 -8.75 -11.22
C SER A 171 10.50 -8.36 -10.93
N LEU A 172 10.69 -7.65 -9.83
CA LEU A 172 12.01 -7.41 -9.23
C LEU A 172 12.42 -8.57 -8.31
N PRO A 173 13.75 -8.78 -8.11
CA PRO A 173 14.22 -9.65 -7.03
C PRO A 173 13.84 -9.04 -5.66
N LEU A 174 13.72 -9.87 -4.64
CA LEU A 174 13.63 -9.39 -3.27
C LEU A 174 15.04 -9.29 -2.67
N PRO A 175 15.30 -8.29 -1.80
CA PRO A 175 16.62 -8.09 -1.21
C PRO A 175 16.95 -9.10 -0.09
N PHE A 176 16.00 -9.98 0.24
CA PHE A 176 16.13 -11.06 1.22
C PHE A 176 15.38 -12.33 0.75
N SER A 177 15.64 -13.45 1.43
CA SER A 177 15.01 -14.74 1.11
C SER A 177 13.50 -14.71 1.37
N LYS A 178 12.69 -15.12 0.40
CA LYS A 178 11.22 -15.27 0.56
C LYS A 178 10.81 -16.17 1.74
N LYS A 179 11.70 -17.05 2.21
CA LYS A 179 11.42 -17.96 3.33
C LYS A 179 11.26 -17.25 4.67
N VAL A 180 11.70 -16.00 4.77
CA VAL A 180 11.57 -15.21 6.01
C VAL A 180 10.23 -14.48 6.09
N LEU A 181 9.48 -14.44 4.98
CA LEU A 181 8.20 -13.75 4.91
C LEU A 181 7.08 -14.66 5.42
N GLY A 182 6.28 -14.12 6.33
CA GLY A 182 4.96 -14.67 6.65
C GLY A 182 4.04 -14.60 5.43
N SER A 183 2.98 -15.41 5.40
CA SER A 183 2.00 -15.37 4.30
C SER A 183 1.31 -14.00 4.17
N ASN A 184 1.15 -13.32 5.30
CA ASN A 184 0.68 -11.95 5.43
C ASN A 184 1.71 -11.09 6.19
N ARG A 185 1.51 -9.78 6.27
CA ARG A 185 2.34 -8.82 7.03
C ARG A 185 3.74 -8.70 6.46
N SER A 186 3.83 -8.64 5.13
CA SER A 186 5.04 -8.97 4.39
C SER A 186 5.77 -7.78 3.78
N LEU A 187 5.39 -7.23 2.63
CA LEU A 187 6.14 -6.17 1.91
C LEU A 187 5.38 -4.84 1.99
N GLU A 188 5.33 -4.29 3.19
CA GLU A 188 4.31 -3.32 3.61
C GLU A 188 4.75 -1.89 3.33
N MET A 189 6.06 -1.64 3.38
CA MET A 189 6.62 -0.42 2.82
C MET A 189 7.41 -0.72 1.55
N LEU A 190 7.19 0.10 0.53
CA LEU A 190 7.99 0.17 -0.69
C LEU A 190 8.03 1.62 -1.18
N THR A 191 9.20 2.23 -1.22
CA THR A 191 9.36 3.60 -1.74
C THR A 191 10.68 3.80 -2.48
N ALA A 192 10.73 4.77 -3.39
CA ALA A 192 11.94 5.13 -4.12
C ALA A 192 12.65 6.27 -3.40
N SER A 193 13.93 6.09 -3.09
CA SER A 193 14.76 7.14 -2.51
C SER A 193 14.99 8.31 -3.47
N PRO A 194 15.38 9.50 -2.97
CA PRO A 194 15.77 10.60 -3.83
C PRO A 194 16.95 10.23 -4.74
N ALA A 195 16.93 10.69 -5.99
CA ALA A 195 17.95 10.37 -6.98
C ALA A 195 19.34 10.93 -6.61
N ASP A 196 19.36 12.08 -5.95
CA ASP A 196 20.57 12.73 -5.42
C ASP A 196 20.89 12.32 -3.98
N GLY A 197 20.10 11.39 -3.41
CA GLY A 197 20.27 10.87 -2.07
C GLY A 197 21.31 9.75 -1.95
N PRO A 198 21.51 9.21 -0.73
CA PRO A 198 22.55 8.21 -0.43
C PRO A 198 22.35 6.86 -1.14
N LEU A 199 21.16 6.61 -1.69
CA LEU A 199 20.78 5.37 -2.36
C LEU A 199 20.58 5.54 -3.88
N ASP A 200 20.85 6.72 -4.45
CA ASP A 200 20.85 6.98 -5.90
C ASP A 200 19.54 6.54 -6.60
N GLY A 201 18.40 6.91 -6.00
CA GLY A 201 17.09 6.52 -6.53
C GLY A 201 16.68 5.06 -6.26
N GLY A 202 17.46 4.29 -5.50
CA GLY A 202 17.18 2.90 -5.18
C GLY A 202 15.82 2.71 -4.50
N LEU A 203 15.11 1.64 -4.87
CA LEU A 203 13.89 1.20 -4.21
C LEU A 203 14.23 0.59 -2.85
N VAL A 204 13.48 0.95 -1.82
CA VAL A 204 13.63 0.42 -0.46
C VAL A 204 12.32 -0.22 -0.04
N THR A 205 12.42 -1.39 0.59
CA THR A 205 11.28 -2.10 1.17
C THR A 205 11.52 -2.50 2.62
N VAL A 206 10.48 -2.49 3.43
CA VAL A 206 10.47 -2.91 4.84
C VAL A 206 9.25 -3.78 5.08
N THR A 207 9.41 -4.83 5.89
CA THR A 207 8.32 -5.74 6.26
C THR A 207 7.54 -5.26 7.48
N GLU A 208 6.24 -5.61 7.61
CA GLU A 208 5.44 -5.30 8.82
C GLU A 208 5.84 -6.18 10.01
N GLU A 209 5.81 -7.52 9.89
CA GLU A 209 6.04 -8.42 11.04
C GLU A 209 6.96 -9.62 10.74
N SER A 210 7.77 -9.54 9.67
CA SER A 210 8.83 -10.53 9.43
C SER A 210 10.06 -10.15 10.27
N LEU A 211 10.33 -10.92 11.33
CA LEU A 211 11.36 -10.62 12.33
C LEU A 211 12.57 -11.55 12.23
N ASP A 212 13.77 -11.03 12.48
CA ASP A 212 14.93 -11.87 12.80
C ASP A 212 14.95 -12.35 14.26
N GLU A 213 16.00 -13.08 14.63
CA GLU A 213 16.16 -13.67 15.96
C GLU A 213 16.23 -12.63 17.09
N ASP A 214 16.62 -11.39 16.75
CA ASP A 214 16.71 -10.27 17.69
C ASP A 214 15.43 -9.41 17.70
N GLY A 215 14.41 -9.78 16.90
CA GLY A 215 13.14 -9.07 16.82
C GLY A 215 13.15 -7.86 15.88
N ASN A 216 14.15 -7.72 15.01
CA ASN A 216 14.22 -6.62 14.04
C ASN A 216 13.54 -7.00 12.72
N LEU A 217 12.93 -6.00 12.06
CA LEU A 217 12.22 -6.16 10.80
C LEU A 217 13.20 -6.45 9.66
N TYR A 218 12.84 -7.36 8.76
CA TYR A 218 13.54 -7.49 7.48
C TYR A 218 13.28 -6.25 6.61
N ALA A 219 14.35 -5.75 6.00
CA ALA A 219 14.29 -4.64 5.06
C ALA A 219 15.36 -4.81 3.99
N GLY A 220 15.29 -4.00 2.93
CA GLY A 220 16.34 -4.03 1.94
C GLY A 220 16.22 -2.97 0.86
N VAL A 221 17.37 -2.66 0.28
CA VAL A 221 17.47 -1.90 -0.96
C VAL A 221 17.33 -2.91 -2.11
N VAL A 222 16.28 -2.75 -2.91
CA VAL A 222 15.83 -3.71 -3.93
C VAL A 222 16.70 -3.65 -5.19
N ASP A 223 17.17 -2.47 -5.55
CA ASP A 223 18.00 -2.23 -6.74
C ASP A 223 19.00 -1.08 -6.55
N GLY A 224 19.84 -0.85 -7.55
CA GLY A 224 20.89 0.18 -7.51
C GLY A 224 22.19 -0.27 -6.84
N PRO A 225 23.17 0.64 -6.68
CA PRO A 225 24.52 0.32 -6.20
C PRO A 225 24.57 -0.23 -4.76
N GLN A 226 23.60 0.14 -3.93
CA GLN A 226 23.47 -0.27 -2.54
C GLN A 226 22.50 -1.45 -2.34
N MET A 227 22.15 -2.17 -3.42
CA MET A 227 21.25 -3.33 -3.34
C MET A 227 21.71 -4.33 -2.28
N GLY A 228 20.79 -4.72 -1.39
CA GLY A 228 21.05 -5.68 -0.33
C GLY A 228 20.11 -5.55 0.86
N GLY A 229 20.02 -6.61 1.65
CA GLY A 229 19.22 -6.62 2.87
C GLY A 229 19.84 -5.79 4.00
N PHE A 230 18.99 -5.17 4.81
CA PHE A 230 19.31 -4.51 6.08
C PHE A 230 18.17 -4.79 7.08
N LYS A 231 18.24 -4.21 8.27
CA LYS A 231 17.27 -4.40 9.35
C LYS A 231 16.77 -3.08 9.89
N VAL A 232 15.50 -3.04 10.31
CA VAL A 232 14.91 -1.91 11.04
C VAL A 232 14.60 -2.35 12.46
N VAL A 233 15.00 -1.55 13.45
CA VAL A 233 14.69 -1.82 14.86
C VAL A 233 13.18 -1.70 15.07
N ARG A 234 12.57 -2.75 15.63
CA ARG A 234 11.15 -2.75 16.05
C ARG A 234 11.05 -2.32 17.52
N LYS A 235 10.20 -1.35 17.84
CA LYS A 235 10.00 -0.88 19.24
C LYS A 235 8.53 -0.83 19.62
N ASP A 236 8.23 -1.14 20.88
CA ASP A 236 6.92 -0.93 21.54
C ASP A 236 5.72 -1.55 20.83
N ASP A 237 5.97 -2.69 20.16
CA ASP A 237 5.00 -3.43 19.36
C ASP A 237 4.39 -2.68 18.18
N PHE A 238 5.03 -1.60 17.72
CA PHE A 238 4.70 -0.98 16.45
C PHE A 238 5.33 -1.76 15.30
N ASP A 239 4.55 -1.89 14.23
CA ASP A 239 4.91 -2.55 12.99
C ASP A 239 4.87 -1.52 11.84
N VAL A 240 5.75 -1.64 10.84
CA VAL A 240 5.83 -0.70 9.72
C VAL A 240 4.71 -0.97 8.73
N THR A 241 4.02 0.08 8.30
CA THR A 241 2.90 -0.02 7.35
C THR A 241 3.14 0.72 6.03
N ASP A 242 3.88 1.83 6.02
CA ASP A 242 4.35 2.49 4.79
C ASP A 242 5.49 3.48 5.10
N GLY A 243 5.97 4.21 4.10
CA GLY A 243 6.98 5.23 4.27
C GLY A 243 7.22 6.09 3.03
N ALA A 244 7.79 7.27 3.25
CA ALA A 244 8.13 8.20 2.18
C ALA A 244 9.39 8.99 2.51
N TRP A 245 10.09 9.41 1.45
CA TRP A 245 11.34 10.14 1.58
C TRP A 245 11.11 11.63 1.68
N LEU A 246 11.89 12.26 2.55
CA LEU A 246 12.03 13.70 2.63
C LEU A 246 13.02 14.19 1.56
N PRO A 247 12.91 15.45 1.11
CA PRO A 247 13.86 16.04 0.16
C PRO A 247 15.31 16.08 0.66
N ASP A 248 15.53 16.05 1.97
CA ASP A 248 16.87 16.00 2.56
C ASP A 248 17.49 14.59 2.58
N GLY A 249 16.78 13.60 2.04
CA GLY A 249 17.25 12.24 1.92
C GLY A 249 16.96 11.36 3.14
N ASP A 250 16.21 11.83 4.14
CA ASP A 250 15.75 10.98 5.24
C ASP A 250 14.44 10.26 4.91
N LEU A 251 14.25 9.09 5.51
CA LEU A 251 13.07 8.26 5.32
C LEU A 251 12.11 8.45 6.49
N LEU A 252 10.85 8.80 6.21
CA LEU A 252 9.76 8.65 7.16
C LEU A 252 9.19 7.24 7.06
N LEU A 253 9.05 6.58 8.20
CA LEU A 253 8.27 5.36 8.37
C LEU A 253 6.97 5.70 9.09
N LEU A 254 5.86 5.22 8.53
CA LEU A 254 4.61 5.09 9.25
C LEU A 254 4.63 3.74 9.96
N GLU A 255 4.39 3.78 11.26
CA GLU A 255 4.26 2.57 12.05
C GLU A 255 2.93 2.56 12.78
N ARG A 256 2.35 1.38 12.90
CA ARG A 256 1.04 1.15 13.50
C ARG A 256 1.13 0.11 14.60
N ARG A 257 0.30 0.27 15.62
CA ARG A 257 0.08 -0.73 16.66
C ARG A 257 -1.39 -1.06 16.75
N PHE A 258 -1.71 -2.33 16.50
CA PHE A 258 -3.05 -2.86 16.67
C PHE A 258 -3.02 -4.19 17.43
N LYS A 259 -2.75 -4.12 18.75
CA LYS A 259 -2.68 -5.29 19.63
C LYS A 259 -3.49 -5.06 20.90
N PHE A 260 -4.27 -6.05 21.33
CA PHE A 260 -4.91 -6.05 22.66
C PHE A 260 -3.91 -6.60 23.71
N PRO A 261 -3.78 -5.96 24.90
CA PRO A 261 -4.53 -4.82 25.41
C PRO A 261 -3.93 -3.43 25.09
N SER A 262 -2.80 -3.37 24.37
CA SER A 262 -2.00 -2.17 24.08
C SER A 262 -2.75 -1.05 23.33
N GLY A 263 -3.91 -1.36 22.78
CA GLY A 263 -4.79 -0.42 22.10
C GLY A 263 -4.33 -0.08 20.69
N PHE A 264 -5.04 0.88 20.08
CA PHE A 264 -4.75 1.40 18.75
C PHE A 264 -3.78 2.59 18.83
N GLY A 265 -2.78 2.63 17.96
CA GLY A 265 -1.87 3.75 17.84
C GLY A 265 -1.13 3.78 16.51
N MET A 266 -0.58 4.94 16.20
CA MET A 266 0.35 5.13 15.08
C MET A 266 1.49 6.03 15.52
N ARG A 267 2.63 5.91 14.85
CA ARG A 267 3.72 6.88 14.97
C ARG A 267 4.41 7.12 13.63
N ILE A 268 5.02 8.28 13.50
CA ILE A 268 5.90 8.62 12.39
C ILE A 268 7.33 8.64 12.92
N VAL A 269 8.18 7.85 12.29
CA VAL A 269 9.59 7.70 12.67
C VAL A 269 10.46 8.23 11.53
N ARG A 270 11.45 9.05 11.85
CA ARG A 270 12.45 9.55 10.90
C ARG A 270 13.74 8.75 11.00
N VAL A 271 14.05 8.01 9.96
CA VAL A 271 15.29 7.25 9.79
C VAL A 271 16.24 8.05 8.93
N LYS A 272 17.49 8.21 9.38
CA LYS A 272 18.52 8.90 8.61
C LYS A 272 18.87 8.11 7.36
N GLY A 273 18.70 8.69 6.18
CA GLY A 273 18.91 7.97 4.92
C GLY A 273 20.33 7.44 4.75
N GLU A 274 21.33 8.20 5.21
CA GLU A 274 22.76 7.83 5.17
C GLU A 274 23.10 6.55 5.97
N THR A 275 22.20 6.14 6.88
CA THR A 275 22.38 4.92 7.67
C THR A 275 21.87 3.67 6.96
N ILE A 276 21.03 3.84 5.93
CA ILE A 276 20.46 2.75 5.14
C ILE A 276 21.50 2.25 4.15
N LYS A 277 21.97 1.02 4.37
CA LYS A 277 22.95 0.33 3.52
C LYS A 277 22.94 -1.17 3.82
N PRO A 278 23.47 -2.02 2.92
CA PRO A 278 23.53 -3.46 3.16
C PRO A 278 24.14 -3.82 4.51
N GLY A 279 23.46 -4.69 5.25
CA GLY A 279 23.89 -5.20 6.56
C GLY A 279 23.72 -4.24 7.74
N ALA A 280 23.17 -3.04 7.54
CA ALA A 280 22.90 -2.11 8.63
C ALA A 280 21.73 -2.58 9.51
N LEU A 281 21.76 -2.21 10.79
CA LEU A 281 20.59 -2.13 11.65
C LEU A 281 20.26 -0.65 11.81
N VAL A 282 19.13 -0.22 11.27
CA VAL A 282 18.69 1.18 11.27
C VAL A 282 17.61 1.41 12.31
N ASP A 283 17.62 2.61 12.86
CA ASP A 283 16.70 3.09 13.89
C ASP A 283 16.39 4.56 13.61
N GLY A 284 15.35 5.11 14.22
CA GLY A 284 14.89 6.46 13.94
C GLY A 284 14.35 7.22 15.14
N GLU A 285 14.16 8.52 14.92
CA GLU A 285 13.54 9.45 15.86
C GLU A 285 12.03 9.44 15.70
N VAL A 286 11.28 9.27 16.79
CA VAL A 286 9.82 9.41 16.77
C VAL A 286 9.47 10.90 16.64
N LEU A 287 8.85 11.27 15.53
CA LEU A 287 8.40 12.64 15.24
C LEU A 287 7.03 12.94 15.85
N LEU A 288 6.14 11.95 15.81
CA LEU A 288 4.78 12.01 16.34
C LEU A 288 4.38 10.60 16.77
N GLU A 289 3.73 10.50 17.92
CA GLU A 289 3.02 9.30 18.34
C GLU A 289 1.60 9.69 18.72
N ALA A 290 0.62 8.95 18.22
CA ALA A 290 -0.79 9.15 18.47
C ALA A 290 -1.45 7.84 18.90
N SER A 291 -2.47 7.97 19.74
CA SER A 291 -3.29 6.85 20.24
C SER A 291 -4.76 7.05 19.87
N GLN A 292 -5.61 6.11 20.29
CA GLN A 292 -7.08 6.17 20.16
C GLN A 292 -7.76 7.46 20.67
N ALA A 293 -7.06 8.33 21.41
CA ALA A 293 -7.54 9.65 21.79
C ALA A 293 -7.49 10.68 20.63
N SER A 294 -6.85 10.31 19.52
CA SER A 294 -6.69 11.13 18.31
C SER A 294 -7.61 10.64 17.18
N GLN A 295 -7.77 11.46 16.15
CA GLN A 295 -8.50 11.14 14.92
C GLN A 295 -7.66 10.25 14.01
N ILE A 296 -7.29 9.08 14.51
CA ILE A 296 -6.58 8.03 13.78
C ILE A 296 -7.47 6.80 13.66
N ASP A 297 -7.21 6.01 12.62
CA ASP A 297 -7.75 4.67 12.40
C ASP A 297 -6.60 3.81 11.86
N ASN A 298 -6.82 2.64 11.27
CA ASN A 298 -5.79 1.75 10.72
C ASN A 298 -4.91 2.42 9.66
N MET A 299 -3.96 3.26 10.09
CA MET A 299 -3.14 4.09 9.19
C MET A 299 -2.19 3.16 8.44
N GLU A 300 -2.40 3.05 7.13
CA GLU A 300 -1.62 2.15 6.29
C GLU A 300 -0.75 2.94 5.30
N GLY A 301 -1.24 4.00 4.67
CA GLY A 301 -0.46 4.75 3.68
C GLY A 301 0.15 6.06 4.20
N LEU A 302 1.34 6.40 3.69
CA LEU A 302 2.03 7.67 3.96
C LEU A 302 2.68 8.22 2.69
N ASP A 303 2.55 9.52 2.47
CA ASP A 303 3.40 10.23 1.50
C ASP A 303 3.74 11.66 1.93
N VAL A 304 4.73 12.27 1.27
CA VAL A 304 5.18 13.64 1.52
C VAL A 304 5.00 14.51 0.27
N ILE A 305 4.36 15.66 0.44
CA ILE A 305 4.24 16.69 -0.60
C ILE A 305 5.11 17.88 -0.20
N ASP A 306 6.04 18.28 -1.07
CA ASP A 306 6.78 19.54 -0.93
C ASP A 306 5.97 20.68 -1.53
N MET A 307 5.49 21.60 -0.68
CA MET A 307 4.74 22.78 -1.12
C MET A 307 5.66 23.94 -1.51
N GLY A 308 6.98 23.75 -1.45
CA GLY A 308 8.00 24.79 -1.63
C GLY A 308 8.36 25.50 -0.32
N ASP A 309 9.48 26.22 -0.34
CA ASP A 309 9.98 27.03 0.79
C ASP A 309 10.12 26.26 2.12
N GLY A 310 10.34 24.94 2.05
CA GLY A 310 10.46 24.07 3.21
C GLY A 310 9.12 23.66 3.85
N ASP A 311 7.98 23.98 3.23
CA ASP A 311 6.67 23.57 3.71
C ASP A 311 6.33 22.14 3.26
N LEU A 312 6.80 21.17 4.05
CA LEU A 312 6.58 19.75 3.79
C LEU A 312 5.27 19.27 4.44
N ARG A 313 4.39 18.69 3.62
CA ARG A 313 3.11 18.09 4.04
C ARG A 313 3.23 16.59 4.12
N VAL A 314 3.01 16.02 5.30
CA VAL A 314 2.87 14.59 5.48
C VAL A 314 1.39 14.23 5.35
N ILE A 315 1.06 13.44 4.34
CA ILE A 315 -0.28 12.89 4.12
C ILE A 315 -0.31 11.46 4.64
N LEU A 316 -1.32 11.14 5.44
CA LEU A 316 -1.58 9.79 5.90
C LEU A 316 -2.95 9.33 5.40
N VAL A 317 -3.09 8.06 5.07
CA VAL A 317 -4.38 7.43 4.77
C VAL A 317 -4.60 6.20 5.63
N SER A 318 -5.85 5.94 6.01
CA SER A 318 -6.20 4.71 6.72
C SER A 318 -6.99 3.74 5.88
N ASP A 319 -6.77 2.48 6.20
CA ASP A 319 -7.59 1.37 5.77
C ASP A 319 -8.83 1.21 6.67
N ASP A 320 -9.99 0.99 6.07
CA ASP A 320 -11.19 0.59 6.81
C ASP A 320 -11.36 -0.93 6.94
N ASN A 321 -10.46 -1.74 6.35
CA ASN A 321 -10.50 -3.19 6.20
C ASN A 321 -11.88 -3.72 5.75
N HIS A 322 -12.71 -2.88 5.13
CA HIS A 322 -14.13 -3.15 4.92
C HIS A 322 -14.93 -3.51 6.20
N PHE A 323 -14.43 -3.19 7.41
CA PHE A 323 -15.14 -3.37 8.66
C PHE A 323 -15.93 -2.12 9.05
N LEU A 324 -17.19 -2.34 9.50
CA LEU A 324 -18.17 -1.28 9.83
C LEU A 324 -17.70 -0.22 10.85
N LEU A 325 -16.64 -0.46 11.61
CA LEU A 325 -16.17 0.44 12.67
C LEU A 325 -14.93 1.26 12.30
N GLN A 326 -14.26 0.90 11.20
CA GLN A 326 -13.06 1.61 10.75
C GLN A 326 -13.44 2.63 9.68
N ARG A 327 -12.65 3.70 9.60
CA ARG A 327 -12.88 4.85 8.72
C ARG A 327 -11.78 4.90 7.67
N THR A 328 -12.14 5.27 6.44
CA THR A 328 -11.17 5.72 5.45
C THR A 328 -10.86 7.19 5.74
N LEU A 329 -9.69 7.45 6.31
CA LEU A 329 -9.21 8.79 6.65
C LEU A 329 -8.16 9.25 5.64
N MET A 330 -8.08 10.55 5.42
CA MET A 330 -6.91 11.20 4.85
C MET A 330 -6.54 12.37 5.74
N LEU A 331 -5.39 12.30 6.42
CA LEU A 331 -4.91 13.31 7.36
C LEU A 331 -3.74 14.08 6.77
N GLU A 332 -3.64 15.36 7.09
CA GLU A 332 -2.53 16.21 6.66
C GLU A 332 -1.86 16.90 7.84
N PHE A 333 -0.54 16.75 7.89
CA PHE A 333 0.33 17.42 8.84
C PHE A 333 1.39 18.23 8.12
N ARG A 334 1.84 19.34 8.72
CA ARG A 334 3.08 20.01 8.35
C ARG A 334 4.22 19.44 9.17
N LEU A 335 5.32 19.07 8.51
CA LEU A 335 6.59 18.78 9.19
C LEU A 335 7.26 20.07 9.64
N LEU A 336 7.50 20.17 10.95
CA LEU A 336 8.20 21.30 11.55
C LEU A 336 9.73 21.08 11.48
N PRO A 337 10.53 22.16 11.42
CA PRO A 337 11.99 22.09 11.40
C PRO A 337 12.66 21.36 12.58
#